data_AF-A0A944U6N1-F1
#
_entry.id   AF-A0A944U6N1-F1
#
_cell.length_a   1.000
_cell.length_b   1.000
_cell.length_c   1.000
_cell.angle_alpha   90.00
_cell.angle_beta   90.00
_cell.angle_gamma   90.00
#
_symmetry.space_group_name_H-M   'P 1'
#
loop_
_entity.id
_entity.type
_entity.pdbx_description
1 polymer ?
#
loop_
_entity_poly.entity_id
_entity_poly.type
_entity_poly.pdbx_seq_one_letter_code
_entity_poly.pdbx_strand_id
1 'polypeptide(L)'
;MALIFMSMGLNQRLQGAASQPELSAWITTIRAVSIEGLGNRDASAASHSLGKQTPDTLVTILTGMKGASPLAQNWLRSSIESIVHLAFKTDSSLPLMDLTEFLLNDENAPRARSLCFELIQNSDTKAGEILLRGMLNDPSNDLREKAVDQWIASGNEALSDNQASTAKVIFRQALQYARDVIQIRALADELEKMEYTVDIPDLLGFITDWKVVGPFHNLDRGGFETVFPPEKELRLDGAFEGKSGEVSWELLNSDDRFGMVDINDAYAGYQKEVTAYAHHAFISDQERPVQLRLGCKNAWKIWLNGELLFGRDEYHRGMKIDQYIMDAGLRAGRNDIVVKICQNEQVEDWTIEWEFQLRVCDETGKAIHSLARQ
;
A
#
# COMPACT_ATOMS: atom_id res chain seq x y z
N MET A 1 43.13 -48.30 41.99
CA MET A 1 42.13 -47.21 41.94
C MET A 1 42.90 -45.89 41.93
N ALA A 2 43.27 -45.41 40.74
CA ALA A 2 44.02 -44.17 40.56
C ALA A 2 43.22 -43.30 39.57
N LEU A 3 42.67 -42.19 40.06
CA LEU A 3 41.90 -41.26 39.27
C LEU A 3 42.83 -40.37 38.46
N ILE A 4 42.62 -40.39 37.14
CA ILE A 4 43.13 -39.45 36.16
C ILE A 4 42.19 -38.24 36.17
N PHE A 5 42.69 -37.06 36.56
CA PHE A 5 42.03 -35.80 36.26
C PHE A 5 42.75 -35.15 35.08
N MET A 6 42.17 -35.33 33.89
CA MET A 6 42.50 -34.55 32.70
C MET A 6 41.77 -33.21 32.81
N SER A 7 42.54 -32.12 32.87
CA SER A 7 42.05 -30.76 32.66
C SER A 7 41.71 -30.57 31.17
N MET A 8 40.43 -30.63 30.81
CA MET A 8 39.96 -30.09 29.54
C MET A 8 39.68 -28.60 29.72
N GLY A 9 40.64 -27.77 29.32
CA GLY A 9 40.37 -26.36 29.04
C GLY A 9 39.54 -26.26 27.76
N LEU A 10 38.26 -25.86 27.89
CA LEU A 10 37.48 -25.36 26.77
C LEU A 10 38.03 -23.98 26.39
N ASN A 11 38.86 -23.92 25.35
CA ASN A 11 39.11 -22.69 24.62
C ASN A 11 37.81 -22.33 23.87
N GLN A 12 37.02 -21.41 24.43
CA GLN A 12 36.09 -20.61 23.61
C GLN A 12 36.93 -19.78 22.66
N ARG A 13 37.07 -20.23 21.40
CA ARG A 13 37.51 -19.35 20.31
C ARG A 13 36.49 -18.23 20.19
N LEU A 14 36.90 -17.01 20.50
CA LEU A 14 36.30 -15.80 19.92
C LEU A 14 36.30 -16.00 18.40
N GLN A 15 35.14 -16.28 17.81
CA GLN A 15 34.99 -16.20 16.35
C GLN A 15 35.17 -14.73 16.00
N GLY A 16 36.20 -14.40 15.22
CA GLY A 16 36.37 -13.05 14.68
C GLY A 16 35.20 -12.69 13.77
N ALA A 17 34.96 -11.39 13.60
CA ALA A 17 33.96 -10.89 12.65
C ALA A 17 34.17 -11.51 11.26
N ALA A 18 33.09 -11.93 10.61
CA ALA A 18 33.15 -12.53 9.29
C ALA A 18 33.69 -11.52 8.26
N SER A 19 34.38 -12.05 7.25
CA SER A 19 34.86 -11.23 6.13
C SER A 19 33.70 -10.77 5.24
N GLN A 20 33.88 -9.64 4.54
CA GLN A 20 32.89 -9.11 3.58
C GLN A 20 32.42 -10.15 2.53
N PRO A 21 33.30 -11.02 1.97
CA PRO A 21 32.88 -12.11 1.09
C PRO A 21 31.98 -13.15 1.77
N GLU A 22 32.22 -13.48 3.04
CA GLU A 22 31.40 -14.45 3.78
C GLU A 22 29.99 -13.89 4.08
N LEU A 23 29.91 -12.62 4.51
CA LEU A 23 28.63 -11.92 4.70
C LEU A 23 27.81 -11.90 3.41
N SER A 24 28.46 -11.55 2.29
CA SER A 24 27.84 -11.49 0.96
C SER A 24 27.31 -12.87 0.52
N ALA A 25 28.05 -13.94 0.83
CA ALA A 25 27.63 -15.30 0.53
C ALA A 25 26.37 -15.69 1.31
N TRP A 26 26.32 -15.42 2.61
CA TRP A 26 25.13 -15.72 3.43
C TRP A 26 23.90 -14.91 3.01
N ILE A 27 24.07 -13.62 2.72
CA ILE A 27 22.98 -12.77 2.21
C ILE A 27 22.46 -13.34 0.89
N THR A 28 23.36 -13.74 -0.03
CA THR A 28 22.98 -14.35 -1.32
C THR A 28 22.19 -15.64 -1.11
N THR A 29 22.62 -16.51 -0.20
CA THR A 29 21.90 -17.74 0.14
C THR A 29 20.50 -17.45 0.68
N ILE A 30 20.34 -16.46 1.56
CA ILE A 30 19.02 -16.07 2.07
C ILE A 30 18.13 -15.49 0.95
N ARG A 31 18.70 -14.70 0.05
CA ARG A 31 17.95 -14.11 -1.08
C ARG A 31 17.47 -15.15 -2.10
N ALA A 32 18.09 -16.33 -2.13
CA ALA A 32 17.71 -17.43 -3.01
C ALA A 32 16.48 -18.22 -2.52
N VAL A 33 15.94 -17.93 -1.34
CA VAL A 33 14.74 -18.60 -0.83
C VAL A 33 13.54 -18.26 -1.71
N SER A 34 12.90 -19.30 -2.25
CA SER A 34 11.72 -19.17 -3.10
C SER A 34 10.46 -19.68 -2.41
N ILE A 35 9.36 -19.57 -3.15
CA ILE A 35 8.06 -20.16 -2.81
C ILE A 35 8.24 -21.69 -2.62
N GLU A 36 7.40 -22.31 -1.79
CA GLU A 36 7.42 -23.75 -1.45
C GLU A 36 8.61 -24.22 -0.60
N GLY A 37 9.41 -23.30 -0.07
CA GLY A 37 10.45 -23.61 0.91
C GLY A 37 11.75 -24.17 0.34
N LEU A 38 11.93 -24.12 -0.98
CA LEU A 38 13.23 -24.36 -1.61
C LEU A 38 14.26 -23.35 -1.08
N GLY A 39 15.44 -23.84 -0.70
CA GLY A 39 16.51 -23.04 -0.10
C GLY A 39 16.37 -22.75 1.40
N ASN A 40 15.25 -23.12 2.05
CA ASN A 40 15.03 -22.82 3.48
C ASN A 40 16.10 -23.38 4.42
N ARG A 41 16.58 -24.61 4.16
CA ARG A 41 17.61 -25.25 5.00
C ARG A 41 18.91 -24.45 4.96
N ASP A 42 19.35 -24.06 3.78
CA ASP A 42 20.60 -23.33 3.58
C ASP A 42 20.46 -21.89 4.09
N ALA A 43 19.31 -21.26 3.86
CA ALA A 43 18.99 -19.95 4.40
C ALA A 43 18.89 -19.93 5.92
N SER A 44 18.38 -21.00 6.54
CA SER A 44 18.37 -21.14 8.00
C SER A 44 19.79 -21.20 8.57
N ALA A 45 20.67 -21.99 7.94
CA ALA A 45 22.08 -22.04 8.33
C ALA A 45 22.79 -20.68 8.13
N ALA A 46 22.56 -20.03 6.98
CA ALA A 46 23.11 -18.71 6.67
C ALA A 46 22.61 -17.62 7.63
N SER A 47 21.30 -17.60 7.93
CA SER A 47 20.68 -16.68 8.90
C SER A 47 21.23 -16.88 10.31
N HIS A 48 21.43 -18.14 10.72
CA HIS A 48 22.05 -18.42 12.01
C HIS A 48 23.51 -17.92 12.10
N SER A 49 24.26 -17.99 11.00
CA SER A 49 25.62 -17.46 10.93
C SER A 49 25.65 -15.93 10.90
N LEU A 50 24.74 -15.30 10.16
CA LEU A 50 24.57 -13.83 10.13
C LEU A 50 24.13 -13.30 11.49
N GLY A 51 23.17 -13.94 12.15
CA GLY A 51 22.64 -13.54 13.45
C GLY A 51 23.64 -13.58 14.62
N LYS A 52 24.87 -14.06 14.39
CA LYS A 52 25.98 -14.09 15.36
C LYS A 52 27.05 -13.03 15.09
N GLN A 53 26.90 -12.24 14.05
CA GLN A 53 27.87 -11.22 13.68
C GLN A 53 27.79 -10.00 14.61
N THR A 54 28.78 -9.13 14.49
CA THR A 54 28.91 -7.91 15.28
C THR A 54 28.08 -6.76 14.69
N PRO A 55 27.73 -5.72 15.49
CA PRO A 55 26.88 -4.62 15.04
C PRO A 55 27.37 -3.85 13.79
N ASP A 56 28.68 -3.82 13.52
CA ASP A 56 29.26 -3.20 12.31
C ASP A 56 28.80 -3.87 10.99
N THR A 57 28.24 -5.07 11.07
CA THR A 57 27.70 -5.76 9.89
C THR A 57 26.28 -5.34 9.52
N LEU A 58 25.57 -4.60 10.40
CA LEU A 58 24.15 -4.27 10.23
C LEU A 58 23.87 -3.54 8.91
N VAL A 59 24.67 -2.54 8.54
CA VAL A 59 24.48 -1.79 7.28
C VAL A 59 24.65 -2.69 6.06
N THR A 60 25.58 -3.65 6.11
CA THR A 60 25.76 -4.64 5.04
C THR A 60 24.51 -5.50 4.86
N ILE A 61 23.92 -5.96 5.98
CA ILE A 61 22.72 -6.82 5.96
C ILE A 61 21.50 -6.03 5.48
N LEU A 62 21.32 -4.79 5.98
CA LEU A 62 20.27 -3.87 5.54
C LEU A 62 20.36 -3.58 4.04
N THR A 63 21.57 -3.34 3.52
CA THR A 63 21.82 -3.18 2.07
C THR A 63 21.40 -4.43 1.29
N GLY A 64 21.68 -5.61 1.85
CA GLY A 64 21.28 -6.90 1.29
C GLY A 64 19.78 -7.12 1.14
N MET A 65 18.94 -6.32 1.80
CA MET A 65 17.47 -6.40 1.66
C MET A 65 16.97 -5.81 0.32
N LYS A 66 17.76 -4.96 -0.35
CA LYS A 66 17.35 -4.35 -1.62
C LYS A 66 17.17 -5.41 -2.71
N GLY A 67 15.95 -5.45 -3.28
CA GLY A 67 15.58 -6.46 -4.27
C GLY A 67 15.49 -7.89 -3.73
N ALA A 68 15.40 -8.08 -2.41
CA ALA A 68 15.10 -9.37 -1.81
C ALA A 68 13.58 -9.62 -1.81
N SER A 69 13.15 -10.87 -1.97
CA SER A 69 11.74 -11.26 -1.85
C SER A 69 11.20 -10.97 -0.44
N PRO A 70 9.88 -10.81 -0.23
CA PRO A 70 9.32 -10.59 1.10
C PRO A 70 9.75 -11.65 2.12
N LEU A 71 9.85 -12.91 1.69
CA LEU A 71 10.32 -14.00 2.54
C LEU A 71 11.80 -13.82 2.92
N ALA A 72 12.67 -13.53 1.97
CA ALA A 72 14.08 -13.28 2.23
C ALA A 72 14.31 -12.04 3.13
N GLN A 73 13.51 -10.99 2.97
CA GLN A 73 13.57 -9.81 3.84
C GLN A 73 13.24 -10.16 5.30
N ASN A 74 12.29 -11.06 5.55
CA ASN A 74 11.97 -11.52 6.90
C ASN A 74 13.14 -12.30 7.54
N TRP A 75 13.83 -13.14 6.76
CA TRP A 75 15.03 -13.83 7.22
C TRP A 75 16.16 -12.87 7.58
N LEU A 76 16.41 -11.86 6.74
CA LEU A 76 17.42 -10.83 6.99
C LEU A 76 17.07 -9.97 8.21
N ARG A 77 15.79 -9.57 8.38
CA ARG A 77 15.29 -8.89 9.58
C ARG A 77 15.56 -9.72 10.84
N SER A 78 15.24 -11.01 10.83
CA SER A 78 15.49 -11.90 11.98
C SER A 78 16.98 -12.04 12.33
N SER A 79 17.85 -12.02 11.32
CA SER A 79 19.31 -11.97 11.54
C SER A 79 19.74 -10.67 12.21
N ILE A 80 19.21 -9.53 11.75
CA ILE A 80 19.45 -8.20 12.36
C ILE A 80 18.99 -8.17 13.82
N GLU A 81 17.77 -8.65 14.10
CA GLU A 81 17.23 -8.73 15.46
C GLU A 81 18.11 -9.58 16.38
N SER A 82 18.66 -10.68 15.87
CA SER A 82 19.58 -11.55 16.62
C SER A 82 20.89 -10.84 16.96
N ILE A 83 21.46 -10.09 16.01
CA ILE A 83 22.66 -9.27 16.22
C ILE A 83 22.40 -8.20 17.28
N VAL A 84 21.29 -7.47 17.16
CA VAL A 84 20.92 -6.39 18.08
C VAL A 84 20.68 -6.93 19.49
N HIS A 85 19.98 -8.06 19.61
CA HIS A 85 19.78 -8.73 20.89
C HIS A 85 21.11 -9.17 21.53
N LEU A 86 22.05 -9.71 20.76
CA LEU A 86 23.39 -10.05 21.25
C LEU A 86 24.18 -8.81 21.65
N ALA A 87 24.07 -7.71 20.89
CA ALA A 87 24.73 -6.44 21.20
C ALA A 87 24.28 -5.91 22.56
N PHE A 88 22.97 -5.81 22.79
CA PHE A 88 22.43 -5.37 24.08
C PHE A 88 22.79 -6.31 25.23
N LYS A 89 22.79 -7.62 25.00
CA LYS A 89 23.21 -8.61 26.00
C LYS A 89 24.69 -8.46 26.39
N THR A 90 25.52 -7.96 25.49
CA THR A 90 26.98 -7.81 25.66
C THR A 90 27.41 -6.37 25.87
N ASP A 91 26.47 -5.45 26.08
CA ASP A 91 26.71 -4.00 26.24
C ASP A 91 27.51 -3.38 25.08
N SER A 92 27.34 -3.93 23.87
CA SER A 92 27.91 -3.41 22.64
C SER A 92 26.99 -2.35 22.03
N SER A 93 27.55 -1.23 21.59
CA SER A 93 26.82 -0.16 20.93
C SER A 93 26.51 -0.48 19.47
N LEU A 94 25.37 0.01 18.98
CA LEU A 94 25.06 -0.01 17.56
C LEU A 94 25.82 1.11 16.82
N PRO A 95 26.19 0.93 15.54
CA PRO A 95 26.87 1.95 14.75
C PRO A 95 25.88 3.03 14.29
N LEU A 96 25.43 3.89 15.21
CA LEU A 96 24.36 4.86 14.96
C LEU A 96 24.66 5.83 13.82
N MET A 97 25.92 6.21 13.61
CA MET A 97 26.30 7.09 12.50
C MET A 97 26.08 6.42 11.14
N ASP A 98 26.58 5.20 10.98
CA ASP A 98 26.45 4.44 9.73
C ASP A 98 24.99 4.08 9.44
N LEU A 99 24.23 3.74 10.50
CA LEU A 99 22.78 3.53 10.39
C LEU A 99 22.05 4.81 9.96
N THR A 100 22.46 5.97 10.49
CA THR A 100 21.87 7.25 10.11
C THR A 100 22.15 7.58 8.64
N GLU A 101 23.39 7.39 8.18
CA GLU A 101 23.75 7.57 6.77
C GLU A 101 22.95 6.62 5.86
N PHE A 102 22.80 5.35 6.25
CA PHE A 102 21.97 4.39 5.54
C PHE A 102 20.50 4.83 5.46
N LEU A 103 19.93 5.29 6.58
CA LEU A 103 18.53 5.72 6.66
C LEU A 103 18.26 6.97 5.81
N LEU A 104 19.17 7.93 5.77
CA LEU A 104 19.01 9.18 5.04
C LEU A 104 19.17 9.04 3.52
N ASN A 105 19.71 7.91 3.04
CA ASN A 105 19.80 7.62 1.62
C ASN A 105 18.50 6.98 1.11
N ASP A 106 17.73 7.73 0.32
CA ASP A 106 16.43 7.33 -0.23
C ASP A 106 16.51 6.27 -1.34
N GLU A 107 17.69 6.06 -1.93
CA GLU A 107 17.97 4.96 -2.85
C GLU A 107 17.97 3.59 -2.16
N ASN A 108 18.07 3.55 -0.83
CA ASN A 108 17.99 2.30 -0.08
C ASN A 108 16.55 1.78 -0.03
N ALA A 109 16.40 0.46 0.10
CA ALA A 109 15.10 -0.18 0.06
C ALA A 109 14.18 0.36 1.18
N PRO A 110 12.93 0.78 0.88
CA PRO A 110 12.02 1.40 1.84
C PRO A 110 11.87 0.62 3.16
N ARG A 111 11.64 -0.70 3.08
CA ARG A 111 11.52 -1.56 4.27
C ARG A 111 12.80 -1.70 5.09
N ALA A 112 13.97 -1.64 4.44
CA ALA A 112 15.25 -1.65 5.13
C ALA A 112 15.46 -0.32 5.87
N ARG A 113 15.07 0.80 5.26
CA ARG A 113 15.08 2.13 5.88
C ARG A 113 14.13 2.18 7.09
N SER A 114 12.90 1.65 6.96
CA SER A 114 11.97 1.51 8.10
C SER A 114 12.57 0.73 9.27
N LEU A 115 13.17 -0.44 9.00
CA LEU A 115 13.84 -1.24 10.03
C LEU A 115 15.04 -0.49 10.63
N CYS A 116 15.84 0.18 9.81
CA CYS A 116 16.98 0.97 10.28
C CYS A 116 16.55 2.10 11.23
N PHE A 117 15.43 2.77 10.93
CA PHE A 117 14.83 3.75 11.82
C PHE A 117 14.42 3.13 13.16
N GLU A 118 13.78 1.96 13.16
CA GLU A 118 13.42 1.24 14.40
C GLU A 118 14.67 0.96 15.26
N LEU A 119 15.80 0.57 14.64
CA LEU A 119 17.06 0.35 15.36
C LEU A 119 17.60 1.63 16.01
N ILE A 120 17.59 2.75 15.28
CA ILE A 120 18.05 4.04 15.79
C ILE A 120 17.13 4.51 16.91
N GLN A 121 15.81 4.53 16.68
CA GLN A 121 14.80 4.99 17.64
C GLN A 121 14.84 4.19 18.95
N ASN A 122 15.05 2.88 18.89
CA ASN A 122 15.15 2.03 20.08
C ASN A 122 16.46 2.23 20.86
N SER A 123 17.52 2.70 20.19
CA SER A 123 18.82 2.95 20.82
C SER A 123 18.95 4.37 21.36
N ASP A 124 18.41 5.34 20.63
CA ASP A 124 18.36 6.76 20.97
C ASP A 124 17.01 7.35 20.51
N THR A 125 16.07 7.41 21.45
CA THR A 125 14.72 7.92 21.20
C THR A 125 14.73 9.34 20.63
N LYS A 126 15.63 10.19 21.12
CA LYS A 126 15.68 11.61 20.74
C LYS A 126 16.25 11.77 19.34
N ALA A 127 17.27 10.99 18.98
CA ALA A 127 17.79 10.97 17.62
C ALA A 127 16.71 10.51 16.62
N GLY A 128 15.97 9.45 16.94
CA GLY A 128 14.85 8.99 16.13
C GLY A 128 13.77 10.05 15.94
N GLU A 129 13.34 10.72 17.03
CA GLU A 129 12.37 11.82 16.95
C GLU A 129 12.84 12.98 16.08
N ILE A 130 14.13 13.32 16.10
CA ILE A 130 14.70 14.39 15.27
C ILE A 130 14.71 13.98 13.80
N LEU A 131 15.13 12.75 13.49
CA LEU A 131 15.20 12.23 12.13
C LEU A 131 13.80 12.14 11.50
N LEU A 132 12.82 11.64 12.25
CA LEU A 132 11.48 11.40 11.77
C LEU A 132 10.77 12.67 11.30
N ARG A 133 11.07 13.84 11.89
CA ARG A 133 10.50 15.14 11.46
C ARG A 133 10.78 15.44 9.99
N GLY A 134 11.94 14.99 9.47
CA GLY A 134 12.35 15.18 8.08
C GLY A 134 11.75 14.18 7.09
N MET A 135 11.03 13.16 7.57
CA MET A 135 10.55 12.02 6.77
C MET A 135 9.11 12.16 6.29
N LEU A 136 8.56 13.38 6.33
CA LEU A 136 7.16 13.60 5.97
C LEU A 136 6.86 13.23 4.50
N ASN A 137 7.83 13.37 3.59
CA ASN A 137 7.69 12.93 2.19
C ASN A 137 8.54 11.69 1.84
N ASP A 138 8.85 10.87 2.84
CA ASP A 138 9.74 9.73 2.67
C ASP A 138 9.17 8.68 1.68
N PRO A 139 9.98 8.10 0.77
CA PRO A 139 9.48 7.06 -0.15
C PRO A 139 9.02 5.79 0.56
N SER A 140 9.44 5.55 1.81
CA SER A 140 8.86 4.51 2.65
C SER A 140 7.55 4.97 3.28
N ASN A 141 6.46 4.27 2.95
CA ASN A 141 5.17 4.52 3.56
C ASN A 141 5.19 4.35 5.08
N ASP A 142 5.94 3.38 5.64
CA ASP A 142 6.00 3.22 7.10
C ASP A 142 6.68 4.42 7.79
N LEU A 143 7.74 4.97 7.18
CA LEU A 143 8.44 6.15 7.72
C LEU A 143 7.58 7.40 7.59
N ARG A 144 6.93 7.55 6.43
CA ARG A 144 5.99 8.62 6.14
C ARG A 144 4.82 8.63 7.11
N GLU A 145 4.20 7.47 7.35
CA GLU A 145 3.09 7.30 8.30
C GLU A 145 3.52 7.73 9.71
N LYS A 146 4.66 7.24 10.21
CA LYS A 146 5.21 7.64 11.51
C LYS A 146 5.50 9.14 11.59
N ALA A 147 6.03 9.72 10.51
CA ALA A 147 6.28 11.16 10.44
C ALA A 147 4.96 11.94 10.50
N VAL A 148 3.94 11.53 9.75
CA VAL A 148 2.61 12.14 9.80
C VAL A 148 2.03 12.09 11.22
N ASP A 149 2.15 10.97 11.94
CA ASP A 149 1.72 10.89 13.36
C ASP A 149 2.44 11.91 14.24
N GLN A 150 3.75 12.07 14.09
CA GLN A 150 4.52 13.07 14.83
C GLN A 150 4.07 14.50 14.50
N TRP A 151 3.73 14.77 13.24
CA TRP A 151 3.18 16.06 12.82
C TRP A 151 1.76 16.29 13.38
N ILE A 152 0.89 15.27 13.37
CA ILE A 152 -0.43 15.33 14.02
C ILE A 152 -0.28 15.66 15.50
N ALA A 153 0.61 14.96 16.22
CA ALA A 153 0.89 15.23 17.63
C ALA A 153 1.35 16.69 17.85
N SER A 154 2.25 17.19 17.00
CA SER A 154 2.73 18.59 17.07
C SER A 154 1.59 19.60 16.83
N GLY A 155 0.65 19.29 15.93
CA GLY A 155 -0.51 20.15 15.67
C GLY A 155 -1.49 20.16 16.83
N ASN A 156 -1.71 19.00 17.47
CA ASN A 156 -2.54 18.88 18.67
C ASN A 156 -1.93 19.62 19.88
N GLU A 157 -0.60 19.58 20.03
CA GLU A 157 0.12 20.37 21.03
C GLU A 157 -0.10 21.88 20.78
N ALA A 158 0.06 22.34 19.54
CA ALA A 158 -0.20 23.74 19.17
C ALA A 158 -1.66 24.17 19.46
N LEU A 159 -2.65 23.29 19.28
CA LEU A 159 -4.03 23.58 19.70
C LEU A 159 -4.16 23.73 21.21
N SER A 160 -3.52 22.84 21.97
CA SER A 160 -3.54 22.86 23.43
C SER A 160 -2.90 24.14 23.98
N ASP A 161 -1.93 24.70 23.26
CA ASP A 161 -1.27 25.97 23.54
C ASP A 161 -2.03 27.20 23.02
N ASN A 162 -3.27 27.04 22.53
CA ASN A 162 -4.10 28.09 21.91
C ASN A 162 -3.48 28.73 20.66
N GLN A 163 -2.64 28.00 19.94
CA GLN A 163 -1.99 28.44 18.70
C GLN A 163 -2.69 27.87 17.46
N ALA A 164 -3.98 28.18 17.30
CA ALA A 164 -4.82 27.61 16.23
C ALA A 164 -4.26 27.80 14.82
N SER A 165 -3.69 28.97 14.51
CA SER A 165 -3.07 29.22 13.20
C SER A 165 -1.84 28.34 12.95
N THR A 166 -1.03 28.08 13.98
CA THR A 166 0.12 27.18 13.91
C THR A 166 -0.35 25.74 13.68
N ALA A 167 -1.32 25.27 14.46
CA ALA A 167 -1.90 23.93 14.30
C ALA A 167 -2.45 23.72 12.88
N LYS A 168 -3.19 24.70 12.34
CA LYS A 168 -3.72 24.65 10.97
C LYS A 168 -2.62 24.48 9.93
N VAL A 169 -1.48 25.18 10.06
CA VAL A 169 -0.34 25.02 9.15
C VAL A 169 0.27 23.63 9.27
N ILE A 170 0.44 23.12 10.49
CA ILE A 170 0.99 21.79 10.75
C ILE A 170 0.10 20.69 10.15
N PHE A 171 -1.21 20.74 10.37
CA PHE A 171 -2.14 19.75 9.82
C PHE A 171 -2.22 19.79 8.30
N ARG A 172 -2.20 20.97 7.69
CA ARG A 172 -2.15 21.09 6.22
C ARG A 172 -0.88 20.46 5.64
N GLN A 173 0.25 20.70 6.29
CA GLN A 173 1.53 20.12 5.89
C GLN A 173 1.49 18.59 6.01
N ALA A 174 0.96 18.06 7.13
CA ALA A 174 0.82 16.62 7.33
C ALA A 174 -0.10 15.98 6.28
N LEU A 175 -1.26 16.60 6.01
CA LEU A 175 -2.27 16.10 5.08
C LEU A 175 -1.73 15.96 3.66
N GLN A 176 -0.91 16.91 3.20
CA GLN A 176 -0.32 16.90 1.87
C GLN A 176 0.48 15.60 1.58
N TYR A 177 1.12 15.05 2.60
CA TYR A 177 1.96 13.86 2.45
C TYR A 177 1.37 12.59 3.03
N ALA A 178 0.29 12.68 3.79
CA ALA A 178 -0.39 11.50 4.32
C ALA A 178 -0.86 10.56 3.20
N ARG A 179 -0.79 9.25 3.48
CA ARG A 179 -1.24 8.18 2.58
C ARG A 179 -2.18 7.19 3.27
N ASP A 180 -2.11 7.12 4.59
CA ASP A 180 -3.05 6.34 5.38
C ASP A 180 -4.41 7.05 5.50
N VAL A 181 -5.48 6.29 5.30
CA VAL A 181 -6.85 6.80 5.28
C VAL A 181 -7.29 7.30 6.65
N ILE A 182 -6.86 6.64 7.73
CA ILE A 182 -7.23 7.02 9.10
C ILE A 182 -6.59 8.36 9.43
N GLN A 183 -5.30 8.54 9.12
CA GLN A 183 -4.58 9.80 9.27
C GLN A 183 -5.20 10.93 8.43
N ILE A 184 -5.51 10.65 7.15
CA ILE A 184 -6.14 11.63 6.25
C ILE A 184 -7.50 12.07 6.80
N ARG A 185 -8.33 11.13 7.25
CA ARG A 185 -9.63 11.44 7.85
C ARG A 185 -9.48 12.32 9.08
N ALA A 186 -8.59 11.94 10.01
CA ALA A 186 -8.36 12.70 11.23
C ALA A 186 -7.88 14.13 10.93
N LEU A 187 -6.92 14.28 10.02
CA LEU A 187 -6.41 15.59 9.58
C LEU A 187 -7.48 16.42 8.88
N ALA A 188 -8.27 15.82 7.99
CA ALA A 188 -9.35 16.50 7.30
C ALA A 188 -10.44 16.99 8.27
N ASP A 189 -10.87 16.13 9.21
CA ASP A 189 -11.84 16.48 10.26
C ASP A 189 -11.36 17.68 11.09
N GLU A 190 -10.08 17.70 11.51
CA GLU A 190 -9.53 18.84 12.26
C GLU A 190 -9.43 20.11 11.42
N LEU A 191 -9.04 20.01 10.15
CA LEU A 191 -8.94 21.16 9.26
C LEU A 191 -10.31 21.76 8.92
N GLU A 192 -11.33 20.93 8.70
CA GLU A 192 -12.70 21.36 8.42
C GLU A 192 -13.31 22.10 9.62
N LYS A 193 -13.05 21.64 10.86
CA LYS A 193 -13.42 22.39 12.08
C LYS A 193 -12.80 23.78 12.14
N MET A 194 -11.66 23.98 11.47
CA MET A 194 -10.97 25.27 11.33
C MET A 194 -11.35 26.02 10.04
N GLU A 195 -12.50 25.70 9.44
CA GLU A 195 -13.01 26.32 8.21
C GLU A 195 -12.02 26.18 7.03
N TYR A 196 -11.37 25.03 6.91
CA TYR A 196 -10.56 24.66 5.75
C TYR A 196 -11.17 23.46 5.04
N THR A 197 -11.66 23.68 3.82
CA THR A 197 -12.21 22.63 2.98
C THR A 197 -11.10 21.68 2.52
N VAL A 198 -11.33 20.39 2.69
CA VAL A 198 -10.46 19.32 2.19
C VAL A 198 -11.22 18.52 1.15
N ASP A 199 -10.69 18.49 -0.07
CA ASP A 199 -11.17 17.61 -1.12
C ASP A 199 -10.43 16.26 -1.00
N ILE A 200 -11.01 15.35 -0.21
CA ILE A 200 -10.44 14.02 0.02
C ILE A 200 -10.46 13.18 -1.27
N PRO A 201 -11.54 13.17 -2.08
CA PRO A 201 -11.53 12.49 -3.38
C PRO A 201 -10.36 12.90 -4.27
N ASP A 202 -10.11 14.20 -4.45
CA ASP A 202 -8.97 14.68 -5.22
C ASP A 202 -7.64 14.29 -4.57
N LEU A 203 -7.47 14.55 -3.25
CA LEU A 203 -6.24 14.23 -2.52
C LEU A 203 -5.82 12.76 -2.66
N LEU A 204 -6.78 11.84 -2.69
CA LEU A 204 -6.56 10.40 -2.82
C LEU A 204 -6.59 9.91 -4.27
N GLY A 205 -6.97 10.74 -5.24
CA GLY A 205 -7.07 10.40 -6.65
C GLY A 205 -8.26 9.50 -6.98
N PHE A 206 -9.33 9.56 -6.19
CA PHE A 206 -10.58 8.85 -6.49
C PHE A 206 -11.23 9.39 -7.75
N ILE A 207 -11.76 8.49 -8.56
CA ILE A 207 -12.58 8.82 -9.72
C ILE A 207 -14.03 8.87 -9.26
N THR A 208 -14.64 10.05 -9.31
CA THR A 208 -16.02 10.27 -8.87
C THR A 208 -16.97 10.56 -10.02
N ASP A 209 -16.48 10.86 -11.23
CA ASP A 209 -17.29 11.03 -12.44
C ASP A 209 -17.25 9.79 -13.34
N TRP A 210 -18.42 9.23 -13.61
CA TRP A 210 -18.57 8.01 -14.38
C TRP A 210 -19.64 8.16 -15.46
N LYS A 211 -19.47 7.40 -16.55
CA LYS A 211 -20.58 6.98 -17.39
C LYS A 211 -20.95 5.57 -17.01
N VAL A 212 -22.23 5.27 -16.84
CA VAL A 212 -22.70 3.93 -16.49
C VAL A 212 -23.71 3.40 -17.50
N VAL A 213 -23.69 2.10 -17.75
CA VAL A 213 -24.67 1.43 -18.62
C VAL A 213 -25.09 0.08 -18.04
N GLY A 214 -26.38 -0.21 -18.14
CA GLY A 214 -27.04 -1.35 -17.54
C GLY A 214 -28.47 -1.00 -17.16
N PRO A 215 -29.15 -1.83 -16.34
CA PRO A 215 -28.68 -3.13 -15.89
C PRO A 215 -28.82 -4.20 -16.99
N PHE A 216 -27.76 -4.98 -17.18
CA PHE A 216 -27.78 -6.28 -17.85
C PHE A 216 -28.17 -7.38 -16.84
N HIS A 217 -28.43 -8.61 -17.31
CA HIS A 217 -28.79 -9.72 -16.43
C HIS A 217 -27.58 -10.28 -15.67
N ASN A 218 -27.78 -10.69 -14.41
CA ASN A 218 -26.84 -11.49 -13.63
C ASN A 218 -27.53 -12.71 -13.01
N LEU A 219 -28.40 -13.37 -13.78
CA LEU A 219 -29.13 -14.57 -13.37
C LEU A 219 -28.15 -15.65 -12.90
N ASP A 220 -28.40 -16.22 -11.72
CA ASP A 220 -27.52 -17.22 -11.09
C ASP A 220 -26.04 -16.79 -11.03
N ARG A 221 -25.78 -15.48 -10.95
CA ARG A 221 -24.44 -14.84 -10.98
C ARG A 221 -23.68 -15.03 -12.30
N GLY A 222 -24.35 -15.51 -13.35
CA GLY A 222 -23.76 -15.74 -14.68
C GLY A 222 -23.37 -14.47 -15.43
N GLY A 223 -23.85 -13.30 -14.99
CA GLY A 223 -23.49 -12.01 -15.54
C GLY A 223 -22.00 -11.70 -15.40
N PHE A 224 -21.32 -12.25 -14.37
CA PHE A 224 -19.87 -12.11 -14.22
C PHE A 224 -19.09 -12.64 -15.43
N GLU A 225 -19.40 -13.84 -15.91
CA GLU A 225 -18.73 -14.46 -17.06
C GLU A 225 -19.33 -14.09 -18.41
N THR A 226 -20.60 -13.71 -18.45
CA THR A 226 -21.26 -13.31 -19.70
C THR A 226 -20.58 -12.08 -20.29
N VAL A 227 -20.12 -12.20 -21.54
CA VAL A 227 -19.51 -11.09 -22.29
C VAL A 227 -20.60 -10.20 -22.88
N PHE A 228 -20.84 -9.06 -22.23
CA PHE A 228 -21.82 -8.07 -22.69
C PHE A 228 -21.22 -7.14 -23.76
N PRO A 229 -22.05 -6.39 -24.52
CA PRO A 229 -21.56 -5.52 -25.60
C PRO A 229 -20.45 -4.53 -25.18
N PRO A 230 -20.48 -3.87 -24.00
CA PRO A 230 -19.41 -2.97 -23.57
C PRO A 230 -18.02 -3.61 -23.44
N GLU A 231 -17.93 -4.95 -23.27
CA GLU A 231 -16.65 -5.68 -23.23
C GLU A 231 -16.07 -5.92 -24.64
N LYS A 232 -16.90 -5.90 -25.68
CA LYS A 232 -16.48 -6.17 -27.07
C LYS A 232 -16.06 -4.88 -27.78
N GLU A 233 -16.86 -3.84 -27.61
CA GLU A 233 -16.64 -2.54 -28.24
C GLU A 233 -17.21 -1.42 -27.34
N LEU A 234 -16.35 -0.49 -26.95
CA LEU A 234 -16.72 0.64 -26.11
C LEU A 234 -17.41 1.74 -26.94
N ARG A 235 -18.70 1.56 -27.24
CA ARG A 235 -19.54 2.56 -27.91
C ARG A 235 -20.33 3.37 -26.89
N LEU A 236 -19.87 4.58 -26.57
CA LEU A 236 -20.47 5.44 -25.54
C LEU A 236 -21.78 6.12 -25.96
N ASP A 237 -22.12 6.06 -27.24
CA ASP A 237 -23.34 6.60 -27.87
C ASP A 237 -24.32 5.49 -28.30
N GLY A 238 -23.99 4.24 -28.01
CA GLY A 238 -24.79 3.08 -28.38
C GLY A 238 -25.91 2.77 -27.38
N ALA A 239 -26.96 2.13 -27.90
CA ALA A 239 -28.00 1.48 -27.13
C ALA A 239 -27.79 -0.05 -27.16
N PHE A 240 -28.14 -0.74 -26.07
CA PHE A 240 -27.88 -2.15 -25.87
C PHE A 240 -29.09 -2.86 -25.27
N GLU A 241 -29.26 -4.15 -25.58
CA GLU A 241 -30.27 -4.98 -24.92
C GLU A 241 -29.88 -5.24 -23.46
N GLY A 242 -30.63 -4.65 -22.52
CA GLY A 242 -30.49 -4.85 -21.08
C GLY A 242 -31.51 -5.85 -20.53
N LYS A 243 -31.56 -5.98 -19.19
CA LYS A 243 -32.41 -6.96 -18.48
C LYS A 243 -33.92 -6.74 -18.70
N SER A 244 -34.35 -5.49 -18.79
CA SER A 244 -35.77 -5.11 -18.84
C SER A 244 -36.12 -4.17 -19.99
N GLY A 245 -35.23 -4.06 -20.98
CA GLY A 245 -35.37 -3.15 -22.10
C GLY A 245 -34.01 -2.68 -22.61
N GLU A 246 -34.05 -1.76 -23.56
CA GLU A 246 -32.86 -1.11 -24.09
C GLU A 246 -32.22 -0.20 -23.02
N VAL A 247 -30.89 -0.22 -22.93
CA VAL A 247 -30.09 0.58 -22.00
C VAL A 247 -29.01 1.36 -22.76
N SER A 248 -28.66 2.54 -22.26
CA SER A 248 -27.63 3.41 -22.85
C SER A 248 -26.76 4.02 -21.76
N TRP A 249 -25.64 4.62 -22.14
CA TRP A 249 -24.73 5.23 -21.18
C TRP A 249 -25.32 6.51 -20.57
N GLU A 250 -25.35 6.58 -19.26
CA GLU A 250 -25.82 7.74 -18.49
C GLU A 250 -24.71 8.27 -17.58
N LEU A 251 -24.78 9.54 -17.20
CA LEU A 251 -23.81 10.13 -16.29
C LEU A 251 -24.14 9.76 -14.85
N LEU A 252 -23.14 9.32 -14.09
CA LEU A 252 -23.23 9.09 -12.66
C LEU A 252 -22.04 9.80 -12.00
N ASN A 253 -22.32 10.70 -11.06
CA ASN A 253 -21.29 11.38 -10.29
C ASN A 253 -21.54 11.12 -8.81
N SER A 254 -20.46 10.93 -8.04
CA SER A 254 -20.53 10.81 -6.59
C SER A 254 -20.00 12.08 -5.90
N ASP A 255 -20.68 12.49 -4.84
CA ASP A 255 -20.25 13.52 -3.89
C ASP A 255 -19.80 12.90 -2.54
N ASP A 256 -19.65 11.58 -2.48
CA ASP A 256 -19.20 10.90 -1.26
C ASP A 256 -17.80 11.37 -0.86
N ARG A 257 -17.65 11.61 0.44
CA ARG A 257 -16.43 12.17 1.03
C ARG A 257 -15.18 11.30 0.81
N PHE A 258 -15.34 10.00 0.53
CA PHE A 258 -14.24 9.08 0.23
C PHE A 258 -14.38 8.43 -1.16
N GLY A 259 -15.14 9.07 -2.07
CA GLY A 259 -15.24 8.64 -3.46
C GLY A 259 -16.03 7.35 -3.67
N MET A 260 -16.92 6.98 -2.74
CA MET A 260 -17.83 5.86 -2.93
C MET A 260 -18.84 6.14 -4.04
N VAL A 261 -18.98 5.23 -4.99
CA VAL A 261 -19.96 5.33 -6.08
C VAL A 261 -21.01 4.26 -5.87
N ASP A 262 -22.27 4.68 -5.63
CA ASP A 262 -23.42 3.78 -5.62
C ASP A 262 -24.03 3.71 -7.03
N ILE A 263 -23.94 2.53 -7.65
CA ILE A 263 -24.51 2.29 -8.97
C ILE A 263 -26.04 2.34 -8.93
N ASN A 264 -26.67 2.10 -7.78
CA ASN A 264 -28.12 2.20 -7.65
C ASN A 264 -28.64 3.60 -8.00
N ASP A 265 -27.85 4.66 -7.79
CA ASP A 265 -28.25 6.05 -8.09
C ASP A 265 -28.48 6.30 -9.59
N ALA A 266 -27.96 5.43 -10.45
CA ALA A 266 -28.22 5.48 -11.90
C ALA A 266 -29.55 4.83 -12.30
N TYR A 267 -30.23 4.12 -11.40
CA TYR A 267 -31.41 3.32 -11.72
C TYR A 267 -32.56 3.55 -10.75
N ALA A 268 -33.79 3.28 -11.19
CA ALA A 268 -34.94 3.40 -10.32
C ALA A 268 -34.99 2.25 -9.29
N GLY A 269 -34.62 2.56 -8.04
CA GLY A 269 -34.67 1.62 -6.92
C GLY A 269 -33.58 0.55 -6.95
N TYR A 270 -33.57 -0.29 -5.91
CA TYR A 270 -32.52 -1.30 -5.74
C TYR A 270 -32.67 -2.43 -6.75
N GLN A 271 -31.59 -2.66 -7.50
CA GLN A 271 -31.55 -3.69 -8.53
C GLN A 271 -31.00 -5.00 -7.96
N LYS A 272 -31.49 -6.14 -8.47
CA LYS A 272 -31.03 -7.50 -8.08
C LYS A 272 -30.83 -8.37 -9.29
N GLU A 273 -29.87 -9.29 -9.22
CA GLU A 273 -29.43 -10.11 -10.35
C GLU A 273 -29.16 -9.24 -11.59
N VAL A 274 -28.35 -8.21 -11.41
CA VAL A 274 -28.00 -7.25 -12.46
C VAL A 274 -26.49 -7.10 -12.61
N THR A 275 -26.09 -6.65 -13.79
CA THR A 275 -24.71 -6.24 -14.09
C THR A 275 -24.74 -4.86 -14.71
N ALA A 276 -23.78 -4.00 -14.36
CA ALA A 276 -23.56 -2.72 -15.01
C ALA A 276 -22.09 -2.55 -15.34
N TYR A 277 -21.83 -1.61 -16.24
CA TYR A 277 -20.50 -1.14 -16.57
C TYR A 277 -20.39 0.32 -16.18
N ALA A 278 -19.29 0.69 -15.55
CA ALA A 278 -18.87 2.07 -15.32
C ALA A 278 -17.64 2.38 -16.18
N HIS A 279 -17.63 3.51 -16.85
CA HIS A 279 -16.57 3.99 -17.72
C HIS A 279 -16.08 5.36 -17.27
N HIS A 280 -14.76 5.55 -17.27
CA HIS A 280 -14.13 6.84 -17.11
C HIS A 280 -13.00 7.01 -18.14
N ALA A 281 -12.87 8.22 -18.69
CA ALA A 281 -11.80 8.58 -19.61
C ALA A 281 -10.72 9.36 -18.86
N PHE A 282 -9.62 8.67 -18.53
CA PHE A 282 -8.48 9.23 -17.81
C PHE A 282 -7.47 9.83 -18.79
N ILE A 283 -7.10 11.10 -18.62
CA ILE A 283 -6.17 11.81 -19.49
C ILE A 283 -4.81 11.92 -18.80
N SER A 284 -3.80 11.23 -19.33
CA SER A 284 -2.42 11.33 -18.85
C SER A 284 -1.60 12.26 -19.74
N ASP A 285 -0.75 13.07 -19.14
CA ASP A 285 0.25 13.91 -19.83
C ASP A 285 1.40 13.09 -20.45
N GLN A 286 1.69 11.89 -19.92
CA GLN A 286 2.78 11.03 -20.36
C GLN A 286 2.45 9.55 -20.16
N GLU A 287 3.21 8.68 -20.82
CA GLU A 287 3.20 7.25 -20.50
C GLU A 287 3.85 7.03 -19.13
N ARG A 288 3.18 6.30 -18.23
CA ARG A 288 3.67 6.05 -16.87
C ARG A 288 3.07 4.80 -16.24
N PRO A 289 3.82 4.07 -15.40
CA PRO A 289 3.25 3.05 -14.54
C PRO A 289 2.34 3.68 -13.49
N VAL A 290 1.23 3.01 -13.18
CA VAL A 290 0.27 3.41 -12.15
C VAL A 290 -0.26 2.19 -11.42
N GLN A 291 -0.98 2.42 -10.34
CA GLN A 291 -1.85 1.45 -9.70
C GLN A 291 -3.30 1.92 -9.82
N LEU A 292 -4.16 1.00 -10.24
CA LEU A 292 -5.60 1.11 -10.07
C LEU A 292 -5.96 0.41 -8.77
N ARG A 293 -6.47 1.16 -7.80
CA ARG A 293 -6.84 0.62 -6.49
C ARG A 293 -8.35 0.66 -6.30
N LEU A 294 -8.93 -0.52 -6.10
CA LEU A 294 -10.37 -0.76 -6.06
C LEU A 294 -10.80 -1.22 -4.68
N GLY A 295 -11.92 -0.66 -4.19
CA GLY A 295 -12.79 -1.30 -3.21
C GLY A 295 -14.14 -1.58 -3.84
N CYS A 296 -14.71 -2.76 -3.63
CA CYS A 296 -16.03 -3.11 -4.15
C CYS A 296 -16.68 -4.15 -3.25
N LYS A 297 -18.00 -4.04 -3.06
CA LYS A 297 -18.79 -4.97 -2.23
C LYS A 297 -19.32 -6.16 -3.03
N ASN A 298 -19.37 -6.05 -4.35
CA ASN A 298 -19.96 -7.06 -5.23
C ASN A 298 -18.93 -7.58 -6.24
N ALA A 299 -19.31 -8.53 -7.10
CA ALA A 299 -18.38 -9.11 -8.05
C ALA A 299 -18.00 -8.10 -9.13
N TRP A 300 -16.74 -8.13 -9.57
CA TRP A 300 -16.20 -7.10 -10.46
C TRP A 300 -15.13 -7.60 -11.44
N LYS A 301 -15.03 -6.92 -12.58
CA LYS A 301 -13.91 -7.03 -13.54
C LYS A 301 -13.49 -5.62 -13.95
N ILE A 302 -12.20 -5.42 -14.26
CA ILE A 302 -11.70 -4.10 -14.69
C ILE A 302 -10.79 -4.23 -15.90
N TRP A 303 -10.96 -3.29 -16.83
CA TRP A 303 -10.17 -3.15 -18.04
C TRP A 303 -9.53 -1.78 -18.11
N LEU A 304 -8.35 -1.73 -18.72
CA LEU A 304 -7.68 -0.51 -19.13
C LEU A 304 -7.38 -0.59 -20.63
N ASN A 305 -7.87 0.37 -21.41
CA ASN A 305 -7.66 0.44 -22.86
C ASN A 305 -8.06 -0.86 -23.60
N GLY A 306 -9.11 -1.54 -23.12
CA GLY A 306 -9.62 -2.79 -23.67
C GLY A 306 -8.89 -4.06 -23.19
N GLU A 307 -7.82 -3.93 -22.42
CA GLU A 307 -7.11 -5.07 -21.82
C GLU A 307 -7.68 -5.39 -20.43
N LEU A 308 -8.09 -6.64 -20.20
CA LEU A 308 -8.56 -7.10 -18.89
C LEU A 308 -7.38 -7.14 -17.92
N LEU A 309 -7.44 -6.37 -16.84
CA LEU A 309 -6.42 -6.38 -15.81
C LEU A 309 -6.67 -7.51 -14.81
N PHE A 310 -7.86 -7.55 -14.22
CA PHE A 310 -8.22 -8.55 -13.22
C PHE A 310 -9.75 -8.57 -12.97
N GLY A 311 -10.21 -9.56 -12.22
CA GLY A 311 -11.57 -9.62 -11.71
C GLY A 311 -11.76 -10.66 -10.62
N ARG A 312 -12.80 -10.49 -9.81
CA ARG A 312 -13.19 -11.42 -8.76
C ARG A 312 -14.69 -11.61 -8.68
N ASP A 313 -15.11 -12.87 -8.69
CA ASP A 313 -16.50 -13.27 -8.49
C ASP A 313 -16.80 -13.45 -6.99
N GLU A 314 -16.78 -12.33 -6.26
CA GLU A 314 -16.97 -12.29 -4.81
C GLU A 314 -18.09 -11.30 -4.47
N TYR A 315 -19.06 -11.70 -3.64
CA TYR A 315 -20.19 -10.86 -3.25
C TYR A 315 -20.27 -10.70 -1.73
N HIS A 316 -20.66 -9.51 -1.29
CA HIS A 316 -20.91 -9.11 0.09
C HIS A 316 -19.78 -9.42 1.06
N ARG A 317 -18.55 -9.35 0.54
CA ARG A 317 -17.33 -9.39 1.33
C ARG A 317 -17.07 -7.94 1.67
N GLY A 318 -17.25 -7.57 2.94
CA GLY A 318 -17.11 -6.17 3.39
C GLY A 318 -15.91 -5.48 2.74
N MET A 319 -16.06 -4.20 2.45
CA MET A 319 -15.13 -3.47 1.59
C MET A 319 -14.11 -2.67 2.40
N LYS A 320 -12.90 -2.55 1.85
CA LYS A 320 -11.86 -1.61 2.33
C LYS A 320 -11.39 -0.72 1.17
N ILE A 321 -10.93 0.50 1.49
CA ILE A 321 -10.15 1.31 0.54
C ILE A 321 -8.90 0.52 0.17
N ASP A 322 -8.56 0.54 -1.12
CA ASP A 322 -7.42 -0.16 -1.69
C ASP A 322 -7.41 -1.68 -1.46
N GLN A 323 -8.58 -2.31 -1.31
CA GLN A 323 -8.70 -3.75 -1.10
C GLN A 323 -8.04 -4.58 -2.20
N TYR A 324 -8.12 -4.08 -3.44
CA TYR A 324 -7.48 -4.68 -4.61
C TYR A 324 -6.56 -3.65 -5.25
N ILE A 325 -5.29 -4.01 -5.42
CA ILE A 325 -4.25 -3.17 -6.04
C ILE A 325 -3.83 -3.87 -7.32
N MET A 326 -3.95 -3.17 -8.45
CA MET A 326 -3.60 -3.69 -9.76
C MET A 326 -2.57 -2.76 -10.40
N ASP A 327 -1.39 -3.29 -10.70
CA ASP A 327 -0.38 -2.58 -11.47
C ASP A 327 -0.87 -2.45 -12.93
N ALA A 328 -0.75 -1.25 -13.47
CA ALA A 328 -1.20 -0.90 -14.82
C ALA A 328 -0.27 0.13 -15.47
N GLY A 329 -0.45 0.36 -16.77
CA GLY A 329 0.31 1.36 -17.52
C GLY A 329 -0.61 2.33 -18.26
N LEU A 330 -0.51 3.61 -17.96
CA LEU A 330 -1.16 4.65 -18.74
C LEU A 330 -0.33 4.98 -19.98
N ARG A 331 -1.01 5.23 -21.09
CA ARG A 331 -0.45 5.87 -22.28
C ARG A 331 -0.54 7.39 -22.14
N ALA A 332 0.30 8.14 -22.84
CA ALA A 332 0.08 9.57 -23.01
C ALA A 332 -1.26 9.82 -23.73
N GLY A 333 -2.02 10.81 -23.28
CA GLY A 333 -3.36 11.13 -23.75
C GLY A 333 -4.46 10.31 -23.05
N ARG A 334 -5.50 9.99 -23.81
CA ARG A 334 -6.70 9.32 -23.30
C ARG A 334 -6.43 7.84 -22.98
N ASN A 335 -6.89 7.43 -21.81
CA ASN A 335 -6.96 6.04 -21.37
C ASN A 335 -8.39 5.72 -20.93
N ASP A 336 -8.96 4.62 -21.42
CA ASP A 336 -10.32 4.22 -21.10
C ASP A 336 -10.30 3.17 -19.99
N ILE A 337 -10.84 3.53 -18.83
CA ILE A 337 -11.03 2.63 -17.68
C ILE A 337 -12.47 2.15 -17.71
N VAL A 338 -12.67 0.83 -17.67
CA VAL A 338 -14.00 0.21 -17.60
C VAL A 338 -14.05 -0.74 -16.42
N VAL A 339 -15.07 -0.61 -15.58
CA VAL A 339 -15.35 -1.50 -14.46
C VAL A 339 -16.69 -2.17 -14.71
N LYS A 340 -16.73 -3.50 -14.67
CA LYS A 340 -17.96 -4.29 -14.62
C LYS A 340 -18.27 -4.57 -13.16
N ILE A 341 -19.51 -4.35 -12.73
CA ILE A 341 -19.97 -4.62 -11.38
C ILE A 341 -21.26 -5.43 -11.44
N CYS A 342 -21.31 -6.55 -10.73
CA CYS A 342 -22.45 -7.47 -10.72
C CYS A 342 -23.09 -7.48 -9.33
N GLN A 343 -24.41 -7.33 -9.24
CA GLN A 343 -25.21 -7.50 -8.04
C GLN A 343 -25.96 -8.83 -8.07
N ASN A 344 -26.05 -9.52 -6.92
CA ASN A 344 -26.63 -10.85 -6.84
C ASN A 344 -28.13 -10.84 -6.46
N GLU A 345 -28.67 -12.03 -6.22
CA GLU A 345 -30.08 -12.33 -5.93
C GLU A 345 -30.51 -12.09 -4.48
N GLN A 346 -29.57 -11.86 -3.57
CA GLN A 346 -29.87 -11.79 -2.13
C GLN A 346 -30.76 -10.59 -1.79
N VAL A 347 -31.63 -10.73 -0.79
CA VAL A 347 -32.71 -9.76 -0.50
C VAL A 347 -32.67 -9.17 0.90
N GLU A 348 -31.70 -9.60 1.72
CA GLU A 348 -31.49 -9.04 3.04
C GLU A 348 -31.10 -7.56 2.94
N ASP A 349 -31.51 -6.73 3.91
CA ASP A 349 -31.33 -5.27 3.85
C ASP A 349 -29.86 -4.84 3.65
N TRP A 350 -28.90 -5.63 4.15
CA TRP A 350 -27.46 -5.38 4.00
C TRP A 350 -26.89 -5.74 2.62
N THR A 351 -27.70 -6.32 1.72
CA THR A 351 -27.27 -6.79 0.38
C THR A 351 -27.66 -5.83 -0.74
N ILE A 352 -28.28 -4.70 -0.41
CA ILE A 352 -28.74 -3.70 -1.39
C ILE A 352 -27.59 -2.89 -1.99
N GLU A 353 -26.46 -2.85 -1.29
CA GLU A 353 -25.28 -2.07 -1.64
C GLU A 353 -24.72 -2.57 -2.97
N TRP A 354 -24.68 -1.67 -3.96
CA TRP A 354 -24.12 -1.92 -5.28
C TRP A 354 -23.06 -0.87 -5.58
N GLU A 355 -21.98 -0.96 -4.80
CA GLU A 355 -21.05 0.15 -4.61
C GLU A 355 -19.61 -0.25 -4.96
N PHE A 356 -18.86 0.74 -5.45
CA PHE A 356 -17.43 0.62 -5.65
C PHE A 356 -16.75 1.97 -5.48
N GLN A 357 -15.43 1.93 -5.32
CA GLN A 357 -14.55 3.10 -5.38
C GLN A 357 -13.32 2.70 -6.17
N LEU A 358 -12.84 3.58 -7.04
CA LEU A 358 -11.62 3.38 -7.79
C LEU A 358 -10.76 4.64 -7.72
N ARG A 359 -9.47 4.48 -7.47
CA ARG A 359 -8.49 5.57 -7.54
C ARG A 359 -7.28 5.21 -8.39
N VAL A 360 -6.63 6.24 -8.93
CA VAL A 360 -5.39 6.14 -9.71
C VAL A 360 -4.25 6.77 -8.92
N CYS A 361 -3.21 5.99 -8.64
CA CYS A 361 -2.07 6.44 -7.84
C CYS A 361 -0.76 5.78 -8.26
N ASP A 362 0.36 6.23 -7.72
CA ASP A 362 1.63 5.51 -7.81
C ASP A 362 1.72 4.36 -6.79
N GLU A 363 2.83 3.63 -6.79
CA GLU A 363 3.07 2.52 -5.85
C GLU A 363 3.04 2.93 -4.37
N THR A 364 3.34 4.20 -4.07
CA THR A 364 3.27 4.74 -2.70
C THR A 364 1.84 5.08 -2.29
N GLY A 365 0.90 5.09 -3.24
CA GLY A 365 -0.49 5.49 -3.03
C GLY A 365 -0.72 6.99 -3.19
N LYS A 366 0.26 7.74 -3.73
CA LYS A 366 0.10 9.16 -4.07
C LYS A 366 -0.78 9.28 -5.31
N ALA A 367 -1.78 10.15 -5.24
CA ALA A 367 -2.69 10.41 -6.34
C ALA A 367 -1.96 10.77 -7.64
N ILE A 368 -2.44 10.21 -8.75
CA ILE A 368 -2.11 10.63 -10.11
C ILE A 368 -3.41 11.17 -10.68
N HIS A 369 -3.46 12.47 -10.94
CA HIS A 369 -4.67 13.14 -11.40
C HIS A 369 -4.78 13.07 -12.92
N SER A 370 -6.00 12.91 -13.39
CA SER A 370 -6.35 13.08 -14.81
C SER A 370 -6.22 14.56 -15.17
N LEU A 371 -5.72 14.87 -16.36
CA LEU A 371 -5.80 16.24 -16.87
C LEU A 371 -7.27 16.60 -17.09
N ALA A 372 -7.62 17.87 -16.81
CA ALA A 372 -8.94 18.38 -17.16
C ALA A 372 -9.21 18.11 -18.65
N ARG A 373 -10.42 17.62 -18.99
CA ARG A 373 -10.85 17.41 -20.38
C ARG A 373 -10.64 18.72 -21.14
N GLN A 374 -9.80 18.72 -22.18
CA GLN A 374 -9.66 19.86 -23.09
C GLN A 374 -10.93 20.10 -23.89
#